data_AF-A0AAV9GP38-F1
#
_entry.id   AF-A0AAV9GP38-F1
#
_cell.length_a   1.000
_cell.length_b   1.000
_cell.length_c   1.000
_cell.angle_alpha   90.00
_cell.angle_beta   90.00
_cell.angle_gamma   90.00
#
_symmetry.space_group_name_H-M   'P 1'
#
loop_
_entity.id
_entity.type
_entity.pdbx_description
1 polymer ?
#
loop_
_entity_poly.entity_id
_entity_poly.type
_entity_poly.pdbx_seq_one_letter_code
_entity_poly.pdbx_strand_id
1 'polypeptide(L)' 'MCDYEEFIFTCGHSTIRFQSYCHSARNAPLHQCFSVKRLKNIWDQNYPCDGCQAQMRQEAEAARRGHYRR' A
#
# COMPACT_ATOMS: atom_id res chain seq x y z
N MET A 1 5.33 -3.02 -21.22
CA MET A 1 5.62 -2.28 -19.97
C MET A 1 5.01 -3.03 -18.80
N CYS A 2 5.60 -2.96 -17.61
CA CYS A 2 4.98 -3.58 -16.43
C CYS A 2 3.84 -2.68 -15.93
N ASP A 3 2.76 -3.29 -15.48
CA ASP A 3 1.58 -2.60 -15.01
C ASP A 3 1.54 -2.58 -13.48
N TYR A 4 1.19 -1.42 -12.95
CA TYR A 4 1.04 -1.13 -11.53
C TYR A 4 -0.32 -0.50 -11.26
N GLU A 5 -0.78 -0.62 -10.03
CA GLU A 5 -2.01 0.01 -9.53
C GLU A 5 -1.68 0.82 -8.29
N GLU A 6 -2.25 2.01 -8.17
CA GLU A 6 -2.10 2.87 -7.01
C GLU A 6 -3.37 2.84 -6.18
N PHE A 7 -3.22 2.77 -4.86
CA PHE A 7 -4.29 2.79 -3.88
C PHE A 7 -4.12 4.04 -3.03
N ILE A 8 -5.11 4.93 -3.04
CA ILE A 8 -5.11 6.17 -2.26
C ILE A 8 -6.01 5.96 -1.06
N PHE A 9 -5.49 6.20 0.14
CA PHE A 9 -6.21 5.99 1.39
C PHE A 9 -6.74 7.32 1.95
N THR A 10 -7.81 7.27 2.76
CA THR A 10 -8.40 8.46 3.39
C THR A 10 -7.45 9.23 4.30
N CYS A 11 -6.39 8.57 4.79
CA CYS A 11 -5.34 9.20 5.58
C CYS A 11 -4.33 10.03 4.74
N GLY A 12 -4.51 10.14 3.42
CA GLY A 12 -3.62 10.87 2.51
C GLY A 12 -2.37 10.09 2.07
N HIS A 13 -2.22 8.84 2.52
CA HIS A 13 -1.15 7.96 2.06
C HIS A 13 -1.57 7.26 0.76
N SER A 14 -0.60 6.92 -0.08
CA SER A 14 -0.83 6.03 -1.23
C SER A 14 0.11 4.82 -1.19
N THR A 15 -0.30 3.74 -1.86
CA THR A 15 0.51 2.53 -2.04
C THR A 15 0.41 2.05 -3.47
N ILE A 16 1.56 1.73 -4.06
CA ILE A 16 1.64 1.18 -5.41
C ILE A 16 1.82 -0.32 -5.32
N ARG A 17 0.94 -1.08 -5.98
CA ARG A 17 1.04 -2.53 -6.12
C ARG A 17 1.38 -2.89 -7.54
N PHE A 18 2.20 -3.93 -7.67
CA PHE A 18 2.50 -4.52 -8.96
C PHE A 18 1.31 -5.38 -9.43
N GLN A 19 0.89 -5.20 -10.69
CA GLN A 19 -0.20 -5.96 -11.29
C GLN A 19 0.31 -7.02 -12.27
N SER A 20 1.14 -6.63 -13.25
CA SER A 20 1.58 -7.57 -14.28
C SER A 20 2.94 -7.23 -14.90
N TYR A 21 3.67 -8.28 -15.31
CA TYR A 21 4.97 -8.14 -15.96
C TYR A 21 4.79 -7.88 -17.45
N CYS A 22 5.66 -7.06 -18.05
CA CYS A 22 5.77 -7.01 -19.49
C CYS A 22 6.30 -8.33 -20.06
N HIS A 23 6.15 -8.55 -21.38
CA HIS A 23 6.66 -9.76 -22.05
C HIS A 23 8.13 -10.05 -21.71
N SER A 24 8.99 -9.04 -21.75
CA SER A 24 10.43 -9.20 -21.46
C SER A 24 10.70 -9.53 -19.99
N ALA A 25 10.08 -8.79 -19.06
CA ALA A 25 10.27 -9.00 -17.62
C ALA A 25 9.67 -10.32 -17.16
N ARG A 26 8.59 -10.80 -17.79
CA ARG A 26 7.98 -12.09 -17.46
C ARG A 26 8.93 -13.26 -17.69
N ASN A 27 9.80 -13.14 -18.70
CA ASN A 27 10.71 -14.20 -19.11
C ASN A 27 12.15 -14.01 -18.58
N ALA A 28 12.45 -12.89 -17.91
CA ALA A 28 13.77 -12.63 -17.35
C ALA A 28 13.95 -13.36 -16.00
N PRO A 29 15.12 -14.00 -15.72
CA PRO A 29 15.34 -14.73 -14.47
C PRO A 29 15.14 -13.92 -13.19
N LEU A 30 15.41 -12.61 -13.25
CA LEU A 30 15.24 -11.67 -12.13
C LEU A 30 13.98 -10.81 -12.26
N HIS A 31 13.13 -11.07 -13.25
CA HIS A 31 11.97 -10.25 -13.60
C HIS A 31 12.27 -8.75 -13.79
N GLN A 32 13.51 -8.43 -14.16
CA GLN A 32 13.93 -7.05 -14.34
C GLN A 32 13.21 -6.41 -15.53
N CYS A 33 12.74 -5.18 -15.33
CA CYS A 33 12.12 -4.38 -16.38
C CYS A 33 12.95 -3.11 -16.57
N PHE A 34 13.58 -2.98 -17.75
CA PHE A 34 14.33 -1.77 -18.15
C PHE A 34 13.47 -0.77 -18.92
N SER A 35 12.18 -1.05 -19.06
CA SER A 35 11.23 -0.17 -19.74
C SER A 35 10.42 0.65 -18.74
N VAL A 36 9.72 1.67 -19.25
CA VAL A 36 8.83 2.53 -18.45
C VAL A 36 7.78 1.69 -17.71
N LYS A 37 7.50 2.08 -16.46
CA LYS A 37 6.43 1.52 -15.62
C LYS A 37 5.12 2.22 -15.96
N ARG A 38 4.03 1.47 -16.10
CA ARG A 38 2.70 2.05 -16.32
C ARG A 38 1.86 1.97 -15.06
N LEU A 39 1.25 3.08 -14.69
CA LEU A 39 0.17 3.10 -13.73
C LEU A 39 -1.14 2.89 -14.49
N LYS A 40 -1.81 1.77 -14.23
CA LYS A 40 -3.00 1.36 -14.98
C LYS A 40 -4.29 1.89 -14.36
N ASN A 41 -4.39 1.74 -13.04
CA ASN A 41 -5.55 2.16 -12.27
C ASN A 41 -5.12 2.89 -11.00
N ILE A 42 -5.98 3.81 -10.57
CA ILE A 42 -5.92 4.47 -9.28
C ILE A 42 -7.21 4.11 -8.55
N TRP A 43 -7.07 3.64 -7.33
CA TRP A 43 -8.17 3.14 -6.51
C TRP A 43 -8.26 3.92 -5.20
N ASP A 44 -9.32 4.70 -5.04
CA ASP A 44 -9.63 5.33 -3.77
C ASP A 44 -10.17 4.30 -2.77
N GLN A 45 -9.53 4.20 -1.62
CA GLN A 45 -9.93 3.36 -0.51
C GLN A 45 -10.70 4.17 0.51
N ASN A 46 -11.84 3.65 0.97
CA ASN A 46 -12.69 4.30 1.97
C ASN A 46 -12.19 4.13 3.41
N TYR A 47 -10.95 3.69 3.60
CA TYR A 47 -10.37 3.39 4.90
C TYR A 47 -8.90 3.86 4.98
N PRO A 48 -8.35 4.11 6.19
CA PRO A 48 -6.97 4.54 6.36
C PRO A 48 -5.98 3.41 6.11
N CYS A 49 -4.73 3.72 5.73
CA CYS A 49 -3.73 2.68 5.48
C CYS A 49 -3.41 1.84 6.73
N ASP A 50 -2.83 0.65 6.54
CA ASP A 50 -2.53 -0.28 7.63
C ASP A 50 -1.63 0.32 8.72
N GLY A 51 -0.72 1.23 8.33
CA GLY A 51 0.13 1.97 9.26
C GLY A 51 -0.68 2.89 10.19
N CYS A 52 -1.55 3.71 9.63
CA CYS A 52 -2.44 4.57 10.43
C CYS A 52 -3.41 3.76 11.28
N GLN A 53 -3.96 2.66 10.75
CA GLN A 53 -4.81 1.76 11.55
C GLN A 53 -4.04 1.15 12.73
N ALA A 54 -2.79 0.75 12.52
CA ALA A 54 -1.95 0.22 13.60
C ALA A 54 -1.70 1.27 14.68
N GLN A 55 -1.40 2.52 14.31
CA GLN A 55 -1.24 3.61 15.27
C GLN A 55 -2.51 3.86 16.07
N MET A 56 -3.67 3.96 15.41
CA MET A 56 -4.95 4.14 16.09
C MET A 56 -5.25 2.99 17.06
N ARG A 57 -4.92 1.74 16.70
CA ARG A 57 -5.06 0.59 17.61
C ARG A 57 -4.15 0.70 18.83
N GLN A 58 -2.89 1.11 18.64
CA GLN A 58 -1.94 1.29 19.73
C GLN A 58 -2.36 2.41 20.69
N GLU A 59 -2.84 3.53 20.15
CA GLU A 59 -3.36 4.65 20.95
C GLU A 59 -4.60 4.24 21.76
N ALA A 60 -5.52 3.50 21.15
CA ALA A 60 -6.69 2.97 21.84
C ALA A 60 -6.31 1.99 22.97
N GLU A 61 -5.30 1.14 22.74
CA GLU A 61 -4.79 0.22 23.76
C GLU A 61 -4.07 0.97 24.90
N ALA A 62 -3.24 1.96 24.57
CA ALA A 62 -2.58 2.81 25.55
C ALA A 62 -3.59 3.59 26.41
N ALA A 63 -4.64 4.13 25.81
CA ALA A 63 -5.73 4.79 26.52
C ALA A 63 -6.46 3.85 27.49
N ARG A 64 -6.74 2.61 27.07
CA ARG A 64 -7.33 1.57 27.95
C ARG A 64 -6.42 1.23 29.13
N ARG A 65 -5.12 1.10 28.88
CA ARG A 65 -4.13 0.80 29.93
C ARG A 65 -3.94 1.97 30.90
N GLY A 66 -4.08 3.20 30.44
CA GLY A 66 -4.05 4.41 31.27
C GLY A 66 -5.27 4.56 32.18
N HIS A 67 -6.46 4.13 31.73
CA HIS A 67 -7.70 4.18 32.52
C HIS A 67 -7.66 3.27 33.77
N TYR A 68 -6.84 2.21 33.77
CA TYR A 68 -6.74 1.26 34.89
C TYR A 68 -5.70 1.65 35.97
N ARG A 69 -5.07 2.82 35.83
CA ARG A 69 -3.97 3.31 36.71
C ARG A 69 -4.42 4.40 37.70
N ARG A 70 -5.70 4.45 38.05
CA ARG A 70 -6.28 5.38 39.02
C ARG A 70 -6.91 4.67 40.19
#